data_AF-A0A0L6HUC7-F1
#
_entry.id   AF-A0A0L6HUC7-F1
#
_cell.length_a   1.000
_cell.length_b   1.000
_cell.length_c   1.000
_cell.angle_alpha   90.00
_cell.angle_beta   90.00
_cell.angle_gamma   90.00
#
_symmetry.space_group_name_H-M   'P 1'
#
loop_
_entity.id
_entity.type
_entity.pdbx_description
1 polymer ?
#
loop_
_entity_poly.entity_id
_entity_poly.type
_entity_poly.pdbx_seq_one_letter_code
_entity_poly.pdbx_strand_id
1 'polypeptide(L)'
;MSAPRRPWIVSATVGGLWLLVVLIAAIGSLTPLARVEQAVLPTPTPFLWSWAAPWPVVVPVAGAVAVAVVHAAILRLGRSRSSFFFAWIAAVAAGAAVGLTIDVVLVFGNLFTSGWASWALDLGSRAATGAYWGLLYGWIAGLVAWRLDRTAPDAATPAPRPAGAAITVVAAIASLALLGAVYVAGDAATQAQVRAEAAAAEPPPADGSAPIDPQAAGEPVPERVDGSGVTGIDGCTPDRAMALIGDPDGATGHRGLRLELMNFSEEPCVIEGYPDVAFGDQNGHLLDVDVTPGSSFMAVDPGPVRIEIPAGSSAVAWIGWDANSTQGALVAKTIWNAVLPGETRGSKPIETDIVAGSSVTVTAWALPETAGTAP
;
A
#
# COMPACT_ATOMS: atom_id res chain seq x y z
N MET A 1 -19.21 53.12 -16.24
CA MET A 1 -18.63 51.75 -16.30
C MET A 1 -18.78 51.09 -14.93
N SER A 2 -19.87 50.35 -14.69
CA SER A 2 -20.08 49.61 -13.43
C SER A 2 -21.31 48.69 -13.55
N ALA A 3 -21.22 47.62 -14.34
CA ALA A 3 -22.30 46.63 -14.47
C ALA A 3 -21.90 45.13 -14.62
N PRO A 4 -20.70 44.63 -14.22
CA PRO A 4 -20.44 43.17 -14.22
C PRO A 4 -20.64 42.45 -12.86
N ARG A 5 -21.13 43.11 -11.79
CA ARG A 5 -21.08 42.55 -10.42
C ARG A 5 -22.19 41.56 -10.05
N ARG A 6 -23.37 41.62 -10.69
CA ARG A 6 -24.55 40.81 -10.30
C ARG A 6 -24.38 39.29 -10.37
N PRO A 7 -23.94 38.68 -11.50
CA PRO A 7 -23.82 37.23 -11.59
C PRO A 7 -22.81 36.67 -10.59
N TRP A 8 -21.76 37.45 -10.27
CA TRP A 8 -20.76 37.07 -9.28
C TRP A 8 -21.29 37.08 -7.85
N ILE A 9 -22.17 38.02 -7.48
CA ILE A 9 -22.80 38.01 -6.16
C ILE A 9 -23.64 36.75 -5.97
N VAL A 10 -24.48 36.41 -6.97
CA VAL A 10 -25.31 35.19 -6.92
C VAL A 10 -24.44 33.94 -6.85
N SER A 11 -23.41 33.84 -7.68
CA SER A 11 -22.47 32.72 -7.65
C SER A 11 -21.65 32.62 -6.36
N ALA A 12 -21.25 33.75 -5.77
CA ALA A 12 -20.57 33.76 -4.48
C ALA A 12 -21.50 33.26 -3.36
N THR A 13 -22.80 33.53 -3.43
CA THR A 13 -23.79 32.93 -2.53
C THR A 13 -23.82 31.41 -2.67
N VAL A 14 -23.78 30.87 -3.90
CA VAL A 14 -23.71 29.41 -4.12
C VAL A 14 -22.46 28.80 -3.49
N GLY A 15 -21.29 29.39 -3.70
CA GLY A 15 -20.04 28.94 -3.07
C GLY A 15 -20.06 29.05 -1.54
N GLY A 16 -20.63 30.12 -1.00
CA GLY A 16 -20.79 30.30 0.45
C GLY A 16 -21.73 29.27 1.08
N LEU A 17 -22.85 28.97 0.41
CA LEU A 17 -23.79 27.92 0.83
C LEU A 17 -23.12 26.54 0.79
N TRP A 18 -22.29 26.28 -0.20
CA TRP A 18 -21.55 25.03 -0.30
C TRP A 18 -20.63 24.85 0.92
N LEU A 19 -19.82 25.85 1.24
CA LEU A 19 -18.96 25.83 2.43
C LEU A 19 -19.75 25.68 3.72
N LEU A 20 -20.86 26.39 3.85
CA LEU A 20 -21.70 26.33 5.04
C LEU A 20 -22.26 24.91 5.24
N VAL A 21 -22.80 24.29 4.19
CA VAL A 21 -23.33 22.91 4.28
C VAL A 21 -22.22 21.92 4.60
N VAL A 22 -21.06 22.05 3.95
CA VAL A 22 -19.90 21.18 4.25
C VAL A 22 -19.43 21.35 5.69
N LEU A 23 -19.38 22.57 6.21
CA LEU A 23 -19.00 22.85 7.60
C LEU A 23 -20.02 22.30 8.60
N ILE A 24 -21.31 22.45 8.34
CA ILE A 24 -22.35 21.89 9.21
C ILE A 24 -22.28 20.36 9.19
N ALA A 25 -22.09 19.74 8.02
CA ALA A 25 -21.89 18.30 7.90
C ALA A 25 -20.62 17.83 8.64
N ALA A 26 -19.57 18.65 8.67
CA ALA A 26 -18.36 18.41 9.48
C ALA A 26 -18.69 18.25 10.96
N ILE A 27 -19.37 19.25 11.49
CA ILE A 27 -19.70 19.32 12.92
C ILE A 27 -20.63 18.17 13.28
N GLY A 28 -21.61 17.90 12.42
CA GLY A 28 -22.55 16.80 12.60
C GLY A 28 -21.90 15.41 12.56
N SER A 29 -20.86 15.22 11.72
CA SER A 29 -20.15 13.94 11.61
C SER A 29 -19.48 13.47 12.92
N LEU A 30 -19.30 14.39 13.88
CA LEU A 30 -18.80 14.08 15.23
C LEU A 30 -19.89 13.49 16.15
N THR A 31 -21.13 13.40 15.68
CA THR A 31 -22.28 12.92 16.43
C THR A 31 -22.72 11.54 15.94
N PRO A 32 -23.40 10.73 16.78
CA PRO A 32 -23.96 9.44 16.35
C PRO A 32 -25.06 9.57 15.29
N LEU A 33 -25.49 10.80 14.96
CA LEU A 33 -26.54 11.08 13.97
C LEU A 33 -26.01 11.27 12.55
N ALA A 34 -24.71 11.07 12.31
CA ALA A 34 -24.06 11.27 11.01
C ALA A 34 -24.78 10.61 9.82
N ARG A 35 -25.44 9.46 10.01
CA ARG A 35 -26.22 8.78 8.96
C ARG A 35 -27.50 9.52 8.56
N VAL A 36 -28.19 10.13 9.52
CA VAL A 36 -29.42 10.91 9.27
C VAL A 36 -29.05 12.26 8.66
N GLU A 37 -27.94 12.82 9.07
CA GLU A 37 -27.44 14.10 8.56
C GLU A 37 -27.10 14.06 7.08
N GLN A 38 -26.56 12.96 6.55
CA GLN A 38 -26.26 12.83 5.11
C GLN A 38 -27.50 12.98 4.21
N ALA A 39 -28.69 12.66 4.70
CA ALA A 39 -29.93 12.83 3.95
C ALA A 39 -30.34 14.31 3.82
N VAL A 40 -29.98 15.13 4.81
CA VAL A 40 -30.36 16.55 4.90
C VAL A 40 -29.23 17.46 4.43
N LEU A 41 -27.97 17.10 4.70
CA LEU A 41 -26.75 17.82 4.38
C LEU A 41 -25.92 17.00 3.38
N PRO A 42 -26.39 16.83 2.14
CA PRO A 42 -25.64 16.09 1.14
C PRO A 42 -24.32 16.79 0.86
N THR A 43 -23.23 16.08 1.12
CA THR A 43 -21.88 16.48 0.73
C THR A 43 -21.33 15.41 -0.20
N PRO A 44 -20.68 15.77 -1.33
CA PRO A 44 -20.11 14.79 -2.24
C PRO A 44 -18.91 14.03 -1.64
N THR A 45 -18.48 14.41 -0.44
CA THR A 45 -17.25 13.95 0.18
C THR A 45 -17.43 13.82 1.71
N PRO A 46 -18.23 12.84 2.17
CA PRO A 46 -18.63 12.72 3.58
C PRO A 46 -17.47 12.39 4.53
N PHE A 47 -16.34 11.89 4.01
CA PHE A 47 -15.18 11.43 4.79
C PHE A 47 -13.98 12.39 4.77
N LEU A 48 -14.13 13.63 4.29
CA LEU A 48 -12.99 14.56 4.22
C LEU A 48 -12.36 14.87 5.57
N TRP A 49 -13.11 14.71 6.67
CA TRP A 49 -12.63 15.04 8.01
C TRP A 49 -11.62 14.05 8.56
N SER A 50 -11.52 12.85 7.97
CA SER A 50 -10.48 11.87 8.30
C SER A 50 -9.22 12.04 7.45
N TRP A 51 -9.19 13.01 6.54
CA TRP A 51 -8.03 13.23 5.67
C TRP A 51 -6.91 13.95 6.42
N ALA A 52 -5.67 13.71 5.97
CA ALA A 52 -4.49 14.37 6.49
C ALA A 52 -4.62 15.90 6.40
N ALA A 53 -4.14 16.64 7.39
CA ALA A 53 -4.04 18.09 7.26
C ALA A 53 -3.10 18.45 6.09
N PRO A 54 -3.39 19.52 5.29
CA PRO A 54 -4.47 20.50 5.42
C PRO A 54 -5.73 20.19 4.60
N TRP A 55 -5.84 19.00 4.02
CA TRP A 55 -6.84 18.66 3.01
C TRP A 55 -8.32 18.80 3.45
N PRO A 56 -8.70 18.55 4.73
CA PRO A 56 -10.06 18.81 5.21
C PRO A 56 -10.53 20.26 5.01
N VAL A 57 -9.60 21.22 4.89
CA VAL A 57 -9.92 22.63 4.61
C VAL A 57 -9.77 22.97 3.13
N VAL A 58 -8.70 22.48 2.48
CA VAL A 58 -8.39 22.83 1.10
C VAL A 58 -9.45 22.29 0.13
N VAL A 59 -9.91 21.04 0.31
CA VAL A 59 -10.87 20.41 -0.61
C VAL A 59 -12.24 21.12 -0.59
N PRO A 60 -12.87 21.43 0.57
CA PRO A 60 -14.12 22.19 0.59
C PRO A 60 -14.00 23.58 -0.02
N VAL A 61 -12.90 24.28 0.22
CA VAL A 61 -12.63 25.61 -0.36
C VAL A 61 -12.51 25.52 -1.88
N ALA A 62 -11.75 24.56 -2.39
CA ALA A 62 -11.65 24.32 -3.83
C ALA A 62 -13.01 23.98 -4.45
N GLY A 63 -13.80 23.13 -3.79
CA GLY A 63 -15.15 22.76 -4.24
C GLY A 63 -16.10 23.96 -4.28
N ALA A 64 -16.04 24.83 -3.28
CA ALA A 64 -16.84 26.05 -3.20
C ALA A 64 -16.49 27.06 -4.30
N VAL A 65 -15.20 27.20 -4.62
CA VAL A 65 -14.74 28.03 -5.73
C VAL A 65 -15.23 27.43 -7.06
N ALA A 66 -15.05 26.12 -7.25
CA ALA A 66 -15.47 25.42 -8.45
C ALA A 66 -16.98 25.56 -8.71
N VAL A 67 -17.83 25.30 -7.70
CA VAL A 67 -19.29 25.43 -7.86
C VAL A 67 -19.70 26.86 -8.18
N ALA A 68 -19.08 27.87 -7.56
CA ALA A 68 -19.37 29.28 -7.83
C ALA A 68 -18.99 29.68 -9.26
N VAL A 69 -17.81 29.26 -9.75
CA VAL A 69 -17.32 29.59 -11.09
C VAL A 69 -18.14 28.86 -12.17
N VAL A 70 -18.44 27.57 -11.98
CA VAL A 70 -19.31 26.80 -12.89
C VAL A 70 -20.70 27.43 -12.94
N HIS A 71 -21.27 27.77 -11.79
CA HIS A 71 -22.56 28.47 -11.72
C HIS A 71 -22.53 29.80 -12.48
N ALA A 72 -21.46 30.59 -12.32
CA ALA A 72 -21.29 31.86 -13.05
C ALA A 72 -21.21 31.65 -14.57
N ALA A 73 -20.53 30.58 -15.01
CA ALA A 73 -20.43 30.23 -16.43
C ALA A 73 -21.80 29.85 -17.02
N ILE A 74 -22.57 29.00 -16.32
CA ILE A 74 -23.93 28.61 -16.73
C ILE A 74 -24.83 29.84 -16.83
N LEU A 75 -24.79 30.72 -15.82
CA LEU A 75 -25.58 31.95 -15.82
C LEU A 75 -25.27 32.87 -16.99
N ARG A 76 -24.00 32.96 -17.41
CA ARG A 76 -23.58 33.79 -18.55
C ARG A 76 -23.99 33.21 -19.91
N LEU A 77 -24.17 31.90 -20.00
CA LEU A 77 -24.60 31.23 -21.23
C LEU A 77 -26.11 31.30 -21.43
N GLY A 78 -26.89 31.35 -20.35
CA GLY A 78 -28.35 31.40 -20.44
C GLY A 78 -28.90 32.78 -20.80
N ARG A 79 -30.00 32.79 -21.56
CA ARG A 79 -30.73 33.99 -21.99
C ARG A 79 -32.12 34.12 -21.36
N SER A 80 -32.38 33.41 -20.26
CA SER A 80 -33.74 33.29 -19.68
C SER A 80 -34.22 34.60 -19.05
N ARG A 81 -35.50 34.91 -19.27
CA ARG A 81 -36.23 36.02 -18.61
C ARG A 81 -36.63 35.73 -17.15
N SER A 82 -36.59 34.47 -16.70
CA SER A 82 -36.91 34.10 -15.31
C SER A 82 -35.62 33.83 -14.54
N SER A 83 -35.15 34.83 -13.80
CA SER A 83 -33.87 34.77 -13.08
C SER A 83 -33.90 33.86 -11.87
N PHE A 84 -35.05 33.70 -11.21
CA PHE A 84 -35.19 32.79 -10.07
C PHE A 84 -34.95 31.34 -10.49
N PHE A 85 -35.80 30.81 -11.39
CA PHE A 85 -35.78 29.40 -11.74
C PHE A 85 -34.49 29.02 -12.47
N PHE A 86 -34.00 29.92 -13.34
CA PHE A 86 -32.77 29.69 -14.07
C PHE A 86 -31.55 29.61 -13.14
N ALA A 87 -31.43 30.52 -12.16
CA ALA A 87 -30.32 30.46 -11.19
C ALA A 87 -30.40 29.25 -10.27
N TRP A 88 -31.60 28.82 -9.87
CA TRP A 88 -31.76 27.61 -9.08
C TRP A 88 -31.32 26.35 -9.86
N ILE A 89 -31.79 26.16 -11.10
CA ILE A 89 -31.37 25.03 -11.93
C ILE A 89 -29.87 25.11 -12.29
N ALA A 90 -29.32 26.32 -12.46
CA ALA A 90 -27.89 26.49 -12.64
C ALA A 90 -27.10 26.00 -11.41
N ALA A 91 -27.61 26.19 -10.18
CA ALA A 91 -26.96 25.69 -8.97
C ALA A 91 -27.00 24.16 -8.88
N VAL A 92 -28.11 23.53 -9.29
CA VAL A 92 -28.24 22.07 -9.43
C VAL A 92 -27.19 21.53 -10.41
N ALA A 93 -27.10 22.12 -11.61
CA ALA A 93 -26.15 21.69 -12.62
C ALA A 93 -24.70 21.92 -12.21
N ALA A 94 -24.40 23.03 -11.53
CA ALA A 94 -23.07 23.32 -11.00
C ALA A 94 -22.65 22.31 -9.92
N GLY A 95 -23.55 21.98 -8.99
CA GLY A 95 -23.30 20.95 -7.99
C GLY A 95 -23.07 19.58 -8.62
N ALA A 96 -23.87 19.21 -9.63
CA ALA A 96 -23.70 17.97 -10.38
C ALA A 96 -22.33 17.89 -11.09
N ALA A 97 -21.89 18.98 -11.73
CA ALA A 97 -20.61 19.04 -12.43
C ALA A 97 -19.40 18.90 -11.48
N VAL A 98 -19.47 19.54 -10.30
CA VAL A 98 -18.46 19.39 -9.24
C VAL A 98 -18.43 17.96 -8.72
N GLY A 99 -19.59 17.36 -8.44
CA GLY A 99 -19.70 15.96 -8.03
C GLY A 99 -19.14 14.99 -9.07
N LEU A 100 -19.50 15.17 -10.35
CA LEU A 100 -18.99 14.35 -11.46
C LEU A 100 -17.47 14.45 -11.60
N THR A 101 -16.89 15.62 -11.34
CA THR A 101 -15.43 15.79 -11.37
C THR A 101 -14.75 14.91 -10.33
N ILE A 102 -15.33 14.82 -9.13
CA ILE A 102 -14.82 13.96 -8.07
C ILE A 102 -15.01 12.48 -8.45
N ASP A 103 -16.16 12.11 -9.03
CA ASP A 103 -16.39 10.75 -9.52
C ASP A 103 -15.36 10.35 -10.58
N VAL A 104 -15.10 11.20 -11.57
CA VAL A 104 -14.08 10.96 -12.61
C VAL A 104 -12.71 10.72 -11.97
N VAL A 105 -12.28 11.58 -11.04
CA VAL A 105 -10.97 11.44 -10.39
C VAL A 105 -10.82 10.10 -9.69
N LEU A 106 -11.84 9.69 -8.92
CA LEU A 106 -11.79 8.44 -8.16
C LEU A 106 -11.87 7.20 -9.04
N VAL A 107 -12.74 7.25 -10.05
CA VAL A 107 -12.93 6.16 -11.00
C VAL A 107 -11.65 5.93 -11.83
N PHE A 108 -10.99 6.99 -12.29
CA PHE A 108 -9.71 6.86 -13.00
C PHE A 108 -8.55 6.49 -12.08
N GLY A 109 -8.53 6.97 -10.83
CA GLY A 109 -7.53 6.59 -9.83
C GLY A 109 -7.57 5.10 -9.49
N ASN A 110 -8.76 4.50 -9.45
CA ASN A 110 -8.97 3.10 -9.09
C ASN A 110 -9.12 2.15 -10.29
N LEU A 111 -9.09 2.67 -11.52
CA LEU A 111 -9.34 1.89 -12.73
C LEU A 111 -8.38 0.70 -12.86
N PHE A 112 -7.11 0.91 -12.52
CA PHE A 112 -6.07 -0.11 -12.66
C PHE A 112 -6.05 -1.12 -11.51
N THR A 113 -6.60 -0.77 -10.35
CA THR A 113 -6.56 -1.60 -9.15
C THR A 113 -7.84 -2.41 -8.95
N SER A 114 -9.00 -1.85 -9.30
CA SER A 114 -10.32 -2.42 -8.96
C SER A 114 -11.09 -2.95 -10.17
N GLY A 115 -10.53 -2.82 -11.38
CA GLY A 115 -11.14 -3.27 -12.63
C GLY A 115 -12.38 -2.47 -13.06
N TRP A 116 -12.92 -2.81 -14.24
CA TRP A 116 -14.00 -2.07 -14.90
C TRP A 116 -15.36 -2.10 -14.16
N ALA A 117 -15.58 -3.06 -13.26
CA ALA A 117 -16.84 -3.19 -12.53
C ALA A 117 -17.11 -1.99 -11.59
N SER A 118 -16.05 -1.37 -11.06
CA SER A 118 -16.13 -0.19 -10.19
C SER A 118 -16.74 1.03 -10.90
N TRP A 119 -16.55 1.16 -12.22
CA TRP A 119 -17.13 2.25 -13.02
C TRP A 119 -18.65 2.28 -12.97
N ALA A 120 -19.30 1.11 -13.00
CA ALA A 120 -20.75 1.03 -13.09
C ALA A 120 -21.45 1.38 -11.77
N LEU A 121 -20.74 1.25 -10.64
CA LEU A 121 -21.29 1.46 -9.30
C LEU A 121 -21.04 2.87 -8.76
N ASP A 122 -19.85 3.44 -9.05
CA ASP A 122 -19.43 4.70 -8.42
C ASP A 122 -19.66 5.93 -9.30
N LEU A 123 -19.68 5.78 -10.64
CA LEU A 123 -19.83 6.91 -11.55
C LEU A 123 -21.23 7.52 -11.43
N GLY A 124 -21.28 8.80 -11.06
CA GLY A 124 -22.52 9.56 -10.96
C GLY A 124 -23.12 9.60 -9.55
N SER A 125 -22.58 8.85 -8.60
CA SER A 125 -23.02 8.90 -7.20
C SER A 125 -22.84 10.31 -6.61
N ARG A 126 -21.64 10.91 -6.74
CA ARG A 126 -21.38 12.27 -6.25
C ARG A 126 -21.99 13.32 -7.14
N ALA A 127 -22.09 13.07 -8.44
CA ALA A 127 -22.85 13.94 -9.32
C ALA A 127 -24.31 14.05 -8.86
N ALA A 128 -24.95 12.94 -8.51
CA ALA A 128 -26.30 12.92 -7.95
C ALA A 128 -26.37 13.61 -6.59
N THR A 129 -25.42 13.37 -5.69
CA THR A 129 -25.33 14.09 -4.39
C THR A 129 -25.18 15.60 -4.58
N GLY A 130 -24.33 16.04 -5.51
CA GLY A 130 -24.13 17.45 -5.83
C GLY A 130 -25.36 18.10 -6.48
N ALA A 131 -26.07 17.36 -7.34
CA ALA A 131 -27.36 17.80 -7.90
C ALA A 131 -28.41 17.94 -6.79
N TYR A 132 -28.49 16.96 -5.89
CA TYR A 132 -29.42 16.96 -4.76
C TYR A 132 -29.14 18.11 -3.79
N TRP A 133 -27.86 18.41 -3.52
CA TRP A 133 -27.46 19.62 -2.80
C TRP A 133 -28.01 20.89 -3.45
N GLY A 134 -27.81 21.04 -4.77
CA GLY A 134 -28.32 22.21 -5.50
C GLY A 134 -29.85 22.28 -5.51
N LEU A 135 -30.54 21.14 -5.46
CA LEU A 135 -31.99 21.08 -5.36
C LEU A 135 -32.46 21.62 -4.00
N LEU A 136 -31.84 21.16 -2.90
CA LEU A 136 -32.19 21.54 -1.54
C LEU A 136 -31.87 23.00 -1.21
N TYR A 137 -30.73 23.52 -1.67
CA TYR A 137 -30.21 24.82 -1.23
C TYR A 137 -30.11 25.88 -2.33
N GLY A 138 -30.11 25.48 -3.60
CA GLY A 138 -29.92 26.39 -4.73
C GLY A 138 -31.04 27.43 -4.90
N TRP A 139 -32.23 27.19 -4.33
CA TRP A 139 -33.34 28.17 -4.37
C TRP A 139 -32.98 29.48 -3.67
N ILE A 140 -32.05 29.47 -2.70
CA ILE A 140 -31.57 30.69 -2.02
C ILE A 140 -30.85 31.60 -3.02
N ALA A 141 -29.99 31.04 -3.87
CA ALA A 141 -29.33 31.80 -4.95
C ALA A 141 -30.36 32.32 -5.97
N GLY A 142 -31.39 31.53 -6.27
CA GLY A 142 -32.54 31.96 -7.07
C GLY A 142 -33.24 33.20 -6.47
N LEU A 143 -33.50 33.21 -5.16
CA LEU A 143 -34.10 34.36 -4.48
C LEU A 143 -33.20 35.59 -4.51
N VAL A 144 -31.89 35.41 -4.32
CA VAL A 144 -30.91 36.51 -4.44
C VAL A 144 -30.93 37.10 -5.84
N ALA A 145 -30.90 36.26 -6.89
CA ALA A 145 -30.99 36.71 -8.28
C ALA A 145 -32.29 37.50 -8.54
N TRP A 146 -33.42 36.97 -8.10
CA TRP A 146 -34.72 37.63 -8.24
C TRP A 146 -34.81 39.00 -7.52
N ARG A 147 -34.24 39.11 -6.32
CA ARG A 147 -34.18 40.40 -5.59
C ARG A 147 -33.30 41.43 -6.29
N LEU A 148 -32.15 40.99 -6.81
CA LEU A 148 -31.22 41.86 -7.55
C LEU A 148 -31.82 42.36 -8.87
N ASP A 149 -32.72 41.59 -9.49
CA ASP A 149 -33.42 42.03 -10.71
C ASP A 149 -34.54 43.00 -10.41
N ARG A 150 -35.31 42.80 -9.33
CA ARG A 150 -36.38 43.74 -8.92
C ARG A 150 -35.88 45.12 -8.52
N THR A 151 -34.65 45.20 -8.05
CA THR A 151 -34.01 46.45 -7.61
C THR A 151 -33.27 47.17 -8.75
N ALA A 152 -33.22 46.56 -9.93
CA ALA A 152 -32.60 47.14 -11.10
C ALA A 152 -33.54 48.17 -11.76
N PRO A 153 -33.15 49.45 -11.90
CA PRO A 153 -33.86 50.34 -12.81
C PRO A 153 -33.78 49.76 -14.24
N ASP A 154 -34.81 50.00 -15.05
CA ASP A 154 -34.92 49.62 -16.47
C ASP A 154 -33.83 50.29 -17.32
N ALA A 155 -32.58 49.90 -17.11
CA ALA A 155 -31.47 50.24 -17.98
C ALA A 155 -31.47 49.22 -19.11
N ALA A 156 -31.56 49.71 -20.35
CA ALA A 156 -31.46 48.89 -21.55
C ALA A 156 -30.25 47.96 -21.44
N THR A 157 -30.50 46.66 -21.33
CA THR A 157 -29.46 45.66 -21.07
C THR A 157 -28.54 45.60 -22.30
N PRO A 158 -27.26 46.00 -22.19
CA PRO A 158 -26.34 45.88 -23.32
C PRO A 158 -26.19 44.39 -23.67
N ALA A 159 -26.20 44.08 -24.97
CA ALA A 159 -26.06 42.72 -25.45
C ALA A 159 -24.76 42.07 -24.89
N PRO A 160 -24.81 40.81 -24.45
CA PRO A 160 -23.64 40.14 -23.89
C PRO A 160 -22.53 40.05 -24.94
N ARG A 161 -21.30 40.47 -24.58
CA ARG A 161 -20.13 40.33 -25.43
C ARG A 161 -19.64 38.87 -25.40
N PRO A 162 -19.42 38.22 -26.56
CA PRO A 162 -19.06 36.80 -26.65
C PRO A 162 -17.74 36.46 -25.91
N ALA A 163 -16.77 37.38 -25.90
CA ALA A 163 -15.50 37.20 -25.21
C ALA A 163 -15.64 36.97 -23.69
N GLY A 164 -16.65 37.57 -23.05
CA GLY A 164 -16.88 37.43 -21.61
C GLY A 164 -17.41 36.06 -21.20
N ALA A 165 -18.15 35.38 -22.08
CA ALA A 165 -18.66 34.03 -21.83
C ALA A 165 -17.55 32.98 -21.94
N ALA A 166 -16.70 33.10 -22.96
CA ALA A 166 -15.58 32.18 -23.18
C ALA A 166 -14.61 32.15 -21.97
N ILE A 167 -14.22 33.31 -21.45
CA ILE A 167 -13.32 33.41 -20.28
C ILE A 167 -13.90 32.68 -19.06
N THR A 168 -15.21 32.81 -18.79
CA THR A 168 -15.83 32.10 -17.66
C THR A 168 -15.96 30.61 -17.84
N VAL A 169 -16.18 30.13 -19.07
CA VAL A 169 -16.20 28.69 -19.34
C VAL A 169 -14.80 28.11 -19.14
N VAL A 170 -13.76 28.79 -19.64
CA VAL A 170 -12.36 28.39 -19.40
C VAL A 170 -12.05 28.40 -17.90
N ALA A 171 -12.47 29.43 -17.17
CA ALA A 171 -12.28 29.49 -15.71
C ALA A 171 -13.02 28.35 -14.99
N ALA A 172 -14.21 27.96 -15.45
CA ALA A 172 -14.96 26.83 -14.90
C ALA A 172 -14.22 25.51 -15.10
N ILE A 173 -13.75 25.25 -16.33
CA ILE A 173 -12.95 24.06 -16.65
C ILE A 173 -11.68 24.03 -15.80
N ALA A 174 -10.96 25.15 -15.72
CA ALA A 174 -9.75 25.26 -14.90
C ALA A 174 -10.02 25.03 -13.41
N SER A 175 -11.14 25.52 -12.87
CA SER A 175 -11.53 25.29 -11.48
C SER A 175 -11.89 23.84 -11.17
N LEU A 176 -12.53 23.13 -12.12
CA LEU A 176 -12.80 21.69 -11.98
C LEU A 176 -11.50 20.87 -12.07
N ALA A 177 -10.61 21.21 -13.00
CA ALA A 177 -9.30 20.57 -13.10
C ALA A 177 -8.47 20.77 -11.81
N LEU A 178 -8.47 21.97 -11.25
CA LEU A 178 -7.81 22.27 -9.97
C LEU A 178 -8.43 21.48 -8.81
N LEU A 179 -9.76 21.40 -8.73
CA LEU A 179 -10.44 20.59 -7.73
C LEU A 179 -10.02 19.12 -7.84
N GLY A 180 -9.97 18.58 -9.06
CA GLY A 180 -9.53 17.21 -9.27
C GLY A 180 -8.09 16.97 -8.83
N ALA A 181 -7.17 17.89 -9.17
CA ALA A 181 -5.78 17.82 -8.73
C ALA A 181 -5.63 17.88 -7.19
N VAL A 182 -6.38 18.79 -6.53
CA VAL A 182 -6.42 18.90 -5.07
C VAL A 182 -6.95 17.60 -4.44
N TYR A 183 -7.95 16.98 -5.04
CA TYR A 183 -8.51 15.73 -4.55
C TYR A 183 -7.52 14.56 -4.67
N VAL A 184 -6.83 14.42 -5.81
CA VAL A 184 -5.78 13.40 -6.01
C VAL A 184 -4.64 13.59 -4.99
N ALA A 185 -4.18 14.82 -4.81
CA ALA A 185 -3.09 15.10 -3.87
C ALA A 185 -3.49 14.82 -2.42
N GLY A 186 -4.74 15.14 -2.04
CA GLY A 186 -5.26 14.86 -0.70
C GLY A 186 -5.46 13.39 -0.41
N ASP A 187 -5.94 12.61 -1.38
CA ASP A 187 -6.05 11.17 -1.26
C ASP A 187 -4.67 10.52 -1.11
N ALA A 188 -3.71 10.87 -1.98
CA ALA A 188 -2.35 10.35 -1.91
C ALA A 188 -1.66 10.64 -0.57
N ALA A 189 -1.82 11.86 -0.04
CA ALA A 189 -1.27 12.23 1.27
C ALA A 189 -1.93 11.45 2.41
N THR A 190 -3.25 11.26 2.37
CA THR A 190 -3.99 10.49 3.38
C THR A 190 -3.57 9.02 3.35
N GLN A 191 -3.43 8.43 2.16
CA GLN A 191 -2.93 7.05 2.01
C GLN A 191 -1.50 6.90 2.54
N ALA A 192 -0.64 7.90 2.35
CA ALA A 192 0.71 7.89 2.91
C ALA A 192 0.69 7.93 4.46
N GLN A 193 -0.18 8.76 5.04
CA GLN A 193 -0.35 8.83 6.50
C GLN A 193 -0.89 7.50 7.06
N VAL A 194 -1.94 6.93 6.47
CA VAL A 194 -2.51 5.65 6.91
C VAL A 194 -1.46 4.54 6.86
N ARG A 195 -0.63 4.50 5.81
CA ARG A 195 0.50 3.54 5.72
C ARG A 195 1.53 3.74 6.83
N ALA A 196 1.88 4.99 7.13
CA ALA A 196 2.82 5.30 8.22
C ALA A 196 2.25 4.93 9.60
N GLU A 197 0.97 5.21 9.85
CA GLU A 197 0.28 4.84 11.09
C GLU A 197 0.14 3.33 11.24
N ALA A 198 -0.20 2.62 10.15
CA ALA A 198 -0.29 1.16 10.15
C ALA A 198 1.06 0.51 10.47
N ALA A 199 2.15 1.01 9.87
CA ALA A 199 3.50 0.54 10.17
C ALA A 199 3.90 0.84 11.63
N ALA A 200 3.51 2.00 12.18
CA ALA A 200 3.78 2.34 13.57
C ALA A 200 2.94 1.55 14.59
N ALA A 201 1.76 1.05 14.17
CA ALA A 201 0.84 0.27 14.99
C ALA A 201 1.05 -1.24 14.86
N GLU A 202 2.01 -1.69 14.04
CA GLU A 202 2.32 -3.10 13.89
C GLU A 202 2.79 -3.67 15.24
N PRO A 203 2.17 -4.75 15.74
CA PRO A 203 2.58 -5.34 17.01
C PRO A 203 4.01 -5.86 16.91
N PRO A 204 4.79 -5.82 18.00
CA PRO A 204 6.13 -6.38 18.00
C PRO A 204 6.06 -7.89 17.67
N PRO A 205 7.09 -8.45 17.02
CA PRO A 205 7.15 -9.87 16.73
C PRO A 205 6.90 -10.71 17.99
N ALA A 206 6.08 -11.76 17.87
CA ALA A 206 5.70 -12.61 19.01
C ALA A 206 6.90 -13.34 19.63
N ASP A 207 7.93 -13.60 18.84
CA ASP A 207 9.20 -14.17 19.27
C ASP A 207 10.14 -13.13 19.89
N GLY A 208 9.75 -11.86 19.99
CA GLY A 208 10.57 -10.78 20.53
C GLY A 208 11.68 -10.30 19.60
N SER A 209 11.80 -10.82 18.37
CA SER A 209 12.78 -10.36 17.38
C SER A 209 12.62 -8.86 17.06
N ALA A 210 13.68 -8.26 16.50
CA ALA A 210 13.56 -6.90 15.99
C ALA A 210 12.49 -6.86 14.88
N PRO A 211 11.63 -5.82 14.84
CA PRO A 211 10.67 -5.65 13.75
C PRO A 211 11.34 -5.63 12.38
N ILE A 212 10.59 -6.01 11.34
CA ILE A 212 11.06 -5.87 9.96
C ILE A 212 11.21 -4.37 9.66
N ASP A 213 12.38 -3.98 9.14
CA ASP A 213 12.66 -2.63 8.67
C ASP A 213 12.89 -2.65 7.15
N PRO A 214 11.88 -2.25 6.34
CA PRO A 214 12.00 -2.20 4.89
C PRO A 214 13.08 -1.23 4.37
N GLN A 215 13.65 -0.39 5.22
CA GLN A 215 14.71 0.56 4.87
C GLN A 215 16.07 0.17 5.48
N ALA A 216 16.16 -0.98 6.16
CA ALA A 216 17.42 -1.49 6.67
C ALA A 216 18.41 -1.68 5.51
N ALA A 217 19.64 -1.21 5.72
CA ALA A 217 20.74 -1.51 4.82
C ALA A 217 21.38 -2.84 5.23
N GLY A 218 21.64 -3.73 4.26
CA GLY A 218 22.34 -4.98 4.50
C GLY A 218 22.81 -5.61 3.19
N GLU A 219 23.75 -6.54 3.30
CA GLU A 219 24.22 -7.31 2.15
C GLU A 219 23.19 -8.41 1.83
N PRO A 220 22.88 -8.69 0.55
CA PRO A 220 22.04 -9.82 0.20
C PRO A 220 22.75 -11.13 0.56
N VAL A 221 21.99 -12.17 0.91
CA VAL A 221 22.57 -13.50 1.14
C VAL A 221 23.21 -14.00 -0.17
N PRO A 222 24.51 -14.38 -0.18
CA PRO A 222 25.13 -14.90 -1.38
C PRO A 222 24.48 -16.21 -1.83
N GLU A 223 24.09 -16.30 -3.10
CA GLU A 223 23.53 -17.54 -3.67
C GLU A 223 24.59 -18.64 -3.83
N ARG A 224 25.88 -18.28 -3.85
CA ARG A 224 27.02 -19.17 -4.01
C ARG A 224 28.26 -18.56 -3.36
N VAL A 225 29.13 -19.42 -2.83
CA VAL A 225 30.47 -19.06 -2.35
C VAL A 225 31.54 -19.80 -3.14
N ASP A 226 32.79 -19.35 -3.02
CA ASP A 226 33.92 -20.02 -3.66
C ASP A 226 34.10 -21.45 -3.12
N GLY A 227 34.29 -22.39 -4.05
CA GLY A 227 34.49 -23.80 -3.75
C GLY A 227 34.50 -24.63 -5.03
N SER A 228 34.93 -25.89 -4.92
CA SER A 228 34.98 -26.80 -6.08
C SER A 228 33.61 -27.38 -6.45
N GLY A 229 32.61 -27.26 -5.58
CA GLY A 229 31.36 -28.00 -5.66
C GLY A 229 31.59 -29.51 -5.65
N VAL A 230 30.53 -30.26 -5.97
CA VAL A 230 30.66 -31.67 -6.29
C VAL A 230 31.36 -31.83 -7.64
N THR A 231 32.42 -32.65 -7.67
CA THR A 231 33.20 -32.92 -8.89
C THR A 231 33.26 -34.42 -9.17
N GLY A 232 33.48 -34.79 -10.44
CA GLY A 232 33.55 -36.18 -10.88
C GLY A 232 32.25 -36.70 -11.48
N ILE A 233 32.35 -37.73 -12.32
CA ILE A 233 31.20 -38.36 -13.00
C ILE A 233 30.32 -39.16 -12.03
N ASP A 234 30.90 -39.58 -10.90
CA ASP A 234 30.26 -40.30 -9.81
C ASP A 234 29.78 -39.37 -8.69
N GLY A 235 29.92 -38.05 -8.83
CA GLY A 235 29.53 -37.09 -7.80
C GLY A 235 28.02 -36.98 -7.58
N CYS A 236 27.59 -36.66 -6.35
CA CYS A 236 26.21 -36.29 -6.03
C CYS A 236 25.84 -34.88 -6.56
N THR A 237 25.87 -34.72 -7.88
CA THR A 237 25.56 -33.47 -8.58
C THR A 237 24.04 -33.14 -8.52
N PRO A 238 23.63 -31.90 -8.82
CA PRO A 238 22.22 -31.49 -8.78
C PRO A 238 21.26 -32.29 -9.68
N ASP A 239 21.77 -32.99 -10.71
CA ASP A 239 21.00 -33.89 -11.57
C ASP A 239 20.84 -35.32 -10.99
N ARG A 240 21.54 -35.65 -9.90
CA ARG A 240 21.51 -36.97 -9.25
C ARG A 240 21.01 -36.90 -7.81
N ALA A 241 21.27 -35.80 -7.12
CA ALA A 241 20.93 -35.62 -5.71
C ALA A 241 20.39 -34.22 -5.41
N MET A 242 19.58 -34.12 -4.36
CA MET A 242 19.01 -32.86 -3.89
C MET A 242 19.12 -32.76 -2.37
N ALA A 243 19.58 -31.60 -1.91
CA ALA A 243 19.59 -31.27 -0.48
C ALA A 243 18.20 -30.80 -0.02
N LEU A 244 17.79 -31.32 1.14
CA LEU A 244 16.53 -31.06 1.82
C LEU A 244 16.86 -30.47 3.18
N ILE A 245 16.13 -29.41 3.54
CA ILE A 245 16.29 -28.69 4.80
C ILE A 245 15.14 -29.12 5.73
N GLY A 246 15.49 -29.77 6.84
CA GLY A 246 14.55 -30.18 7.88
C GLY A 246 14.00 -29.00 8.68
N ASP A 247 13.24 -29.32 9.73
CA ASP A 247 12.77 -28.32 10.69
C ASP A 247 13.72 -28.27 11.90
N PRO A 248 13.88 -27.10 12.55
CA PRO A 248 14.58 -27.00 13.83
C PRO A 248 13.95 -27.88 14.92
N ASP A 249 14.79 -28.56 15.68
CA ASP A 249 14.43 -29.29 16.90
C ASP A 249 15.36 -28.87 18.05
N GLY A 250 15.01 -29.18 19.29
CA GLY A 250 15.81 -28.77 20.44
C GLY A 250 15.64 -29.62 21.68
N ALA A 251 16.76 -29.83 22.38
CA ALA A 251 16.81 -30.52 23.65
C ALA A 251 17.74 -29.80 24.63
N THR A 252 17.32 -29.66 25.89
CA THR A 252 18.16 -29.18 27.00
C THR A 252 18.85 -27.83 26.79
N GLY A 253 18.27 -26.92 25.98
CA GLY A 253 18.85 -25.61 25.68
C GLY A 253 19.73 -25.57 24.43
N HIS A 254 19.91 -26.71 23.78
CA HIS A 254 20.55 -26.84 22.47
C HIS A 254 19.50 -26.98 21.38
N ARG A 255 19.89 -26.66 20.15
CA ARG A 255 19.06 -26.70 18.95
C ARG A 255 19.81 -27.36 17.82
N GLY A 256 19.07 -28.03 16.96
CA GLY A 256 19.61 -28.70 15.79
C GLY A 256 18.67 -28.62 14.62
N LEU A 257 19.22 -28.63 13.42
CA LEU A 257 18.48 -28.75 12.18
C LEU A 257 19.15 -29.84 11.34
N ARG A 258 18.36 -30.79 10.86
CA ARG A 258 18.83 -31.86 10.00
C ARG A 258 18.83 -31.42 8.53
N LEU A 259 19.96 -31.58 7.86
CA LEU A 259 20.07 -31.52 6.41
C LEU A 259 20.11 -32.94 5.85
N GLU A 260 19.40 -33.17 4.76
CA GLU A 260 19.34 -34.48 4.11
C GLU A 260 19.67 -34.36 2.62
N LEU A 261 20.66 -35.10 2.14
CA LEU A 261 21.00 -35.20 0.73
C LEU A 261 20.40 -36.48 0.17
N MET A 262 19.33 -36.37 -0.61
CA MET A 262 18.64 -37.50 -1.22
C MET A 262 19.21 -37.79 -2.61
N ASN A 263 19.76 -38.99 -2.82
CA ASN A 263 20.12 -39.50 -4.15
C ASN A 263 18.86 -40.03 -4.83
N PHE A 264 18.32 -39.29 -5.79
CA PHE A 264 17.13 -39.67 -6.54
C PHE A 264 17.46 -40.41 -7.86
N SER A 265 18.74 -40.64 -8.15
CA SER A 265 19.18 -41.37 -9.33
C SER A 265 19.13 -42.89 -9.14
N GLU A 266 19.26 -43.63 -10.25
CA GLU A 266 19.33 -45.10 -10.24
C GLU A 266 20.75 -45.64 -9.97
N GLU A 267 21.74 -44.76 -9.90
CA GLU A 267 23.15 -45.08 -9.65
C GLU A 267 23.59 -44.57 -8.27
N PRO A 268 24.60 -45.19 -7.64
CA PRO A 268 25.22 -44.59 -6.47
C PRO A 268 25.91 -43.26 -6.84
N CYS A 269 25.98 -42.34 -5.87
CA CYS A 269 26.73 -41.09 -6.01
C CYS A 269 27.66 -40.87 -4.83
N VAL A 270 28.71 -40.09 -5.02
CA VAL A 270 29.76 -39.87 -4.03
C VAL A 270 29.84 -38.41 -3.59
N ILE A 271 30.04 -38.21 -2.30
CA ILE A 271 30.25 -36.89 -1.70
C ILE A 271 31.30 -36.95 -0.60
N GLU A 272 32.02 -35.86 -0.40
CA GLU A 272 33.00 -35.66 0.66
C GLU A 272 32.97 -34.18 1.08
N GLY A 273 32.83 -33.91 2.38
CA GLY A 273 32.91 -32.56 2.92
C GLY A 273 31.68 -32.12 3.73
N TYR A 274 31.61 -30.82 3.95
CA TYR A 274 30.57 -30.15 4.73
C TYR A 274 29.59 -29.42 3.80
N PRO A 275 28.29 -29.41 4.12
CA PRO A 275 27.36 -28.55 3.41
C PRO A 275 27.73 -27.08 3.59
N ASP A 276 27.46 -26.30 2.56
CA ASP A 276 27.58 -24.86 2.62
C ASP A 276 26.26 -24.26 3.11
N VAL A 277 26.31 -23.41 4.14
CA VAL A 277 25.13 -22.83 4.77
C VAL A 277 25.30 -21.33 5.01
N ALA A 278 24.20 -20.59 4.89
CA ALA A 278 24.11 -19.19 5.27
C ALA A 278 22.71 -18.87 5.80
N PHE A 279 22.60 -17.76 6.52
CA PHE A 279 21.35 -17.36 7.16
C PHE A 279 20.93 -15.97 6.67
N GLY A 280 19.65 -15.83 6.36
CA GLY A 280 19.00 -14.56 6.05
C GLY A 280 18.20 -14.07 7.25
N ASP A 281 18.35 -12.80 7.59
CA ASP A 281 17.58 -12.13 8.65
C ASP A 281 16.12 -11.88 8.21
N GLN A 282 15.32 -11.28 9.09
CA GLN A 282 13.93 -10.91 8.83
C GLN A 282 13.74 -9.85 7.72
N ASN A 283 14.82 -9.15 7.33
CA ASN A 283 14.83 -8.15 6.27
C ASN A 283 15.31 -8.74 4.92
N GLY A 284 15.73 -10.02 4.92
CA GLY A 284 16.28 -10.69 3.74
C GLY A 284 17.77 -10.44 3.49
N HIS A 285 18.49 -9.93 4.49
CA HIS A 285 19.93 -9.68 4.42
C HIS A 285 20.74 -10.82 5.04
N LEU A 286 22.00 -10.95 4.65
CA LEU A 286 22.95 -11.87 5.26
C LEU A 286 23.07 -11.58 6.76
N LEU A 287 22.75 -12.59 7.57
CA LEU A 287 22.91 -12.55 9.00
C LEU A 287 24.36 -12.92 9.34
N ASP A 288 25.01 -12.09 10.15
CA ASP A 288 26.36 -12.35 10.66
C ASP A 288 26.33 -13.53 11.63
N VAL A 289 26.73 -14.71 11.17
CA VAL A 289 26.74 -15.96 11.94
C VAL A 289 28.07 -16.65 11.69
N ASP A 290 28.75 -17.06 12.76
CA ASP A 290 30.00 -17.81 12.67
C ASP A 290 29.70 -19.28 12.44
N VAL A 291 29.76 -19.71 11.17
CA VAL A 291 29.52 -21.09 10.76
C VAL A 291 30.83 -21.86 10.76
N THR A 292 30.94 -22.87 11.62
CA THR A 292 32.17 -23.66 11.78
C THR A 292 31.91 -25.17 11.58
N PRO A 293 32.81 -25.89 10.89
CA PRO A 293 32.79 -27.34 10.87
C PRO A 293 33.00 -27.94 12.27
N GLY A 294 32.19 -28.91 12.67
CA GLY A 294 32.42 -29.65 13.91
C GLY A 294 31.19 -30.24 14.57
N SER A 295 31.41 -30.89 15.73
CA SER A 295 30.37 -31.49 16.56
C SER A 295 29.59 -30.44 17.35
N SER A 296 28.33 -30.75 17.66
CA SER A 296 27.47 -29.99 18.56
C SER A 296 26.92 -30.88 19.67
N PHE A 297 26.12 -30.30 20.56
CA PHE A 297 25.32 -31.11 21.48
C PHE A 297 24.33 -32.03 20.75
N MET A 298 23.82 -31.63 19.58
CA MET A 298 22.77 -32.37 18.87
C MET A 298 23.33 -33.51 17.99
N ALA A 299 24.57 -33.37 17.54
CA ALA A 299 25.17 -34.32 16.59
C ALA A 299 26.69 -34.34 16.70
N VAL A 300 27.25 -35.54 16.55
CA VAL A 300 28.69 -35.75 16.47
C VAL A 300 29.14 -35.63 15.03
N ASP A 301 30.17 -34.82 14.76
CA ASP A 301 30.78 -34.70 13.45
C ASP A 301 31.72 -35.89 13.18
N PRO A 302 31.45 -36.73 12.16
CA PRO A 302 32.37 -37.78 11.77
C PRO A 302 33.60 -37.26 11.02
N GLY A 303 33.60 -35.97 10.63
CA GLY A 303 34.63 -35.36 9.81
C GLY A 303 34.40 -35.61 8.31
N PRO A 304 35.13 -34.90 7.43
CA PRO A 304 34.94 -34.99 5.99
C PRO A 304 35.52 -36.32 5.49
N VAL A 305 34.65 -37.31 5.31
CA VAL A 305 35.01 -38.60 4.73
C VAL A 305 34.24 -38.81 3.42
N ARG A 306 34.91 -39.43 2.44
CA ARG A 306 34.27 -39.80 1.18
C ARG A 306 33.24 -40.90 1.45
N ILE A 307 31.97 -40.62 1.18
CA ILE A 307 30.86 -41.56 1.32
C ILE A 307 30.19 -41.81 -0.04
N GLU A 308 29.76 -43.05 -0.25
CA GLU A 308 28.92 -43.43 -1.38
C GLU A 308 27.48 -43.56 -0.89
N ILE A 309 26.57 -42.78 -1.50
CA ILE A 309 25.15 -42.80 -1.23
C ILE A 309 24.48 -43.74 -2.25
N PRO A 310 23.92 -44.88 -1.83
CA PRO A 310 23.24 -45.78 -2.74
C PRO A 310 22.07 -45.12 -3.46
N ALA A 311 21.67 -45.69 -4.60
CA ALA A 311 20.48 -45.25 -5.34
C ALA A 311 19.24 -45.23 -4.42
N GLY A 312 18.48 -44.14 -4.46
CA GLY A 312 17.28 -43.95 -3.64
C GLY A 312 17.52 -43.81 -2.13
N SER A 313 18.78 -43.67 -1.70
CA SER A 313 19.16 -43.48 -0.29
C SER A 313 19.58 -42.03 -0.01
N SER A 314 19.89 -41.73 1.26
CA SER A 314 20.31 -40.39 1.65
C SER A 314 21.55 -40.36 2.52
N ALA A 315 22.22 -39.20 2.52
CA ALA A 315 23.19 -38.80 3.53
C ALA A 315 22.62 -37.67 4.38
N VAL A 316 23.18 -37.48 5.56
CA VAL A 316 22.73 -36.55 6.58
C VAL A 316 23.88 -35.68 7.04
N ALA A 317 23.59 -34.40 7.24
CA ALA A 317 24.43 -33.49 8.00
C ALA A 317 23.55 -32.75 9.01
N TRP A 318 24.17 -32.22 10.06
CA TRP A 318 23.48 -31.49 11.10
C TRP A 318 24.05 -30.11 11.25
N ILE A 319 23.14 -29.16 11.47
CA ILE A 319 23.45 -27.82 11.94
C ILE A 319 23.10 -27.78 13.41
N GLY A 320 24.01 -27.39 14.28
CA GLY A 320 23.79 -27.31 15.73
C GLY A 320 24.16 -25.95 16.30
N TRP A 321 23.37 -25.45 17.25
CA TRP A 321 23.61 -24.19 17.95
C TRP A 321 22.99 -24.20 19.35
N ASP A 322 23.38 -23.23 20.18
CA ASP A 322 22.79 -23.02 21.50
C ASP A 322 21.61 -22.04 21.41
N ALA A 323 20.57 -22.25 22.20
CA ALA A 323 19.40 -21.38 22.21
C ALA A 323 19.77 -19.95 22.62
N ASN A 324 19.46 -18.96 21.77
CA ASN A 324 19.72 -17.55 22.06
C ASN A 324 18.45 -16.80 22.46
N SER A 325 18.63 -15.66 23.13
CA SER A 325 17.55 -14.69 23.28
C SER A 325 17.38 -13.90 21.99
N THR A 326 16.17 -13.90 21.46
CA THR A 326 15.77 -13.16 20.26
C THR A 326 15.40 -11.70 20.54
N GLN A 327 15.35 -11.29 21.81
CA GLN A 327 14.76 -10.01 22.20
C GLN A 327 15.47 -8.79 21.58
N GLY A 328 14.81 -8.14 20.63
CA GLY A 328 15.33 -6.98 19.89
C GLY A 328 16.47 -7.30 18.93
N ALA A 329 16.75 -8.58 18.67
CA ALA A 329 17.85 -9.01 17.81
C ALA A 329 17.40 -9.23 16.35
N LEU A 330 18.35 -9.15 15.42
CA LEU A 330 18.19 -9.74 14.09
C LEU A 330 18.24 -11.26 14.23
N VAL A 331 17.28 -11.95 13.63
CA VAL A 331 17.07 -13.40 13.80
C VAL A 331 17.03 -14.06 12.43
N ALA A 332 17.63 -15.24 12.30
CA ALA A 332 17.56 -16.01 11.07
C ALA A 332 16.10 -16.44 10.77
N LYS A 333 15.56 -15.92 9.68
CA LYS A 333 14.22 -16.26 9.15
C LYS A 333 14.28 -17.14 7.91
N THR A 334 15.44 -17.19 7.26
CA THR A 334 15.69 -18.04 6.10
C THR A 334 17.03 -18.73 6.27
N ILE A 335 17.09 -20.02 5.97
CA ILE A 335 18.34 -20.75 5.80
C ILE A 335 18.58 -20.99 4.32
N TRP A 336 19.82 -20.82 3.91
CA TRP A 336 20.33 -21.12 2.59
C TRP A 336 21.30 -22.28 2.69
N ASN A 337 21.13 -23.29 1.84
CA ASN A 337 21.97 -24.49 1.86
C ASN A 337 22.33 -24.94 0.45
N ALA A 338 23.61 -25.29 0.27
CA ALA A 338 24.13 -26.02 -0.87
C ALA A 338 24.79 -27.33 -0.42
N VAL A 339 24.87 -28.30 -1.34
CA VAL A 339 25.45 -29.62 -1.08
C VAL A 339 26.92 -29.51 -0.66
N LEU A 340 27.68 -28.67 -1.35
CA LEU A 340 29.07 -28.29 -1.04
C LEU A 340 29.31 -26.81 -1.42
N PRO A 341 30.35 -26.16 -0.85
CA PRO A 341 30.81 -24.85 -1.32
C PRO A 341 31.11 -24.86 -2.82
N GLY A 342 30.71 -23.82 -3.55
CA GLY A 342 30.81 -23.74 -5.01
C GLY A 342 29.51 -24.04 -5.75
N GLU A 343 28.51 -24.61 -5.07
CA GLU A 343 27.19 -24.85 -5.66
C GLU A 343 26.19 -23.73 -5.36
N THR A 344 25.07 -23.72 -6.08
CA THR A 344 23.98 -22.76 -5.79
C THR A 344 23.20 -23.23 -4.58
N ARG A 345 22.99 -22.32 -3.63
CA ARG A 345 22.18 -22.57 -2.44
C ARG A 345 20.69 -22.56 -2.77
N GLY A 346 19.97 -23.56 -2.29
CA GLY A 346 18.51 -23.49 -2.11
C GLY A 346 18.17 -22.78 -0.81
N SER A 347 16.96 -22.23 -0.70
CA SER A 347 16.51 -21.50 0.50
C SER A 347 15.23 -22.08 1.07
N LYS A 348 15.09 -22.08 2.40
CA LYS A 348 13.85 -22.44 3.11
C LYS A 348 13.58 -21.45 4.25
N PRO A 349 12.36 -20.92 4.40
CA PRO A 349 11.95 -20.19 5.60
C PRO A 349 12.05 -21.08 6.84
N ILE A 350 12.55 -20.53 7.95
CA ILE A 350 12.74 -21.24 9.21
C ILE A 350 12.35 -20.36 10.40
N GLU A 351 11.90 -21.01 11.47
CA GLU A 351 11.69 -20.37 12.77
C GLU A 351 12.81 -20.82 13.71
N THR A 352 13.79 -19.94 13.95
CA THR A 352 14.93 -20.24 14.82
C THR A 352 15.19 -19.12 15.81
N ASP A 353 16.05 -19.40 16.77
CA ASP A 353 16.66 -18.46 17.71
C ASP A 353 18.15 -18.24 17.38
N ILE A 354 18.55 -18.36 16.10
CA ILE A 354 19.89 -17.97 15.63
C ILE A 354 19.89 -16.45 15.46
N VAL A 355 20.75 -15.77 16.20
CA VAL A 355 20.86 -14.30 16.20
C VAL A 355 22.19 -13.84 15.60
N ALA A 356 22.27 -12.56 15.20
CA ALA A 356 23.52 -11.96 14.76
C ALA A 356 24.64 -12.12 15.81
N GLY A 357 25.82 -12.52 15.38
CA GLY A 357 27.00 -12.79 16.21
C GLY A 357 27.00 -14.15 16.92
N SER A 358 26.00 -15.01 16.67
CA SER A 358 26.00 -16.38 17.21
C SER A 358 26.92 -17.32 16.42
N SER A 359 27.33 -18.40 17.06
CA SER A 359 28.10 -19.48 16.43
C SER A 359 27.19 -20.67 16.13
N VAL A 360 27.37 -21.24 14.95
CA VAL A 360 26.65 -22.41 14.46
C VAL A 360 27.68 -23.43 13.99
N THR A 361 27.52 -24.67 14.46
CA THR A 361 28.37 -25.79 14.02
C THR A 361 27.67 -26.60 12.94
N VAL A 362 28.43 -27.12 11.98
CA VAL A 362 27.94 -27.95 10.88
C VAL A 362 28.75 -29.23 10.81
N THR A 363 28.09 -30.39 10.78
CA THR A 363 28.76 -31.69 10.61
C THR A 363 29.01 -31.99 9.14
N ALA A 364 29.97 -32.87 8.84
CA ALA A 364 30.15 -33.41 7.51
C ALA A 364 28.96 -34.29 7.10
N TRP A 365 28.81 -34.52 5.80
CA TRP A 365 27.85 -35.49 5.27
C TRP A 365 28.22 -36.91 5.71
N ALA A 366 27.24 -37.67 6.18
CA ALA A 366 27.40 -39.04 6.63
C ALA A 366 26.18 -39.90 6.30
N LEU A 367 26.36 -41.22 6.18
CA LEU A 367 25.21 -42.13 6.06
C LEU A 367 24.42 -42.12 7.38
N PRO A 368 23.08 -42.27 7.35
CA PRO A 368 22.23 -42.21 8.55
C PRO A 368 22.70 -43.11 9.71
N GLU A 369 23.24 -44.29 9.39
CA GLU A 369 23.75 -45.24 10.39
C GLU A 369 25.02 -44.77 11.10
N THR A 370 25.79 -43.90 10.42
CA THR A 370 27.03 -43.29 10.94
C THR A 370 26.82 -41.90 11.51
N ALA A 371 25.73 -41.23 11.13
CA ALA A 371 25.30 -39.95 11.66
C ALA A 371 24.66 -40.16 13.05
N GLY A 372 25.47 -40.42 14.06
CA GLY A 372 24.99 -40.59 15.43
C GLY A 372 24.24 -39.35 15.91
N THR A 373 22.97 -39.50 16.27
CA THR A 373 22.26 -38.52 17.11
C THR A 373 22.87 -38.56 18.50
N ALA A 374 23.24 -37.41 19.05
CA ALA A 374 23.57 -37.34 20.46
C ALA A 374 22.36 -37.76 21.32
N PRO A 375 22.58 -38.39 22.49
CA PRO A 375 21.53 -39.01 23.30
C PRO A 375 20.48 -38.05 23.87
#